data_AF-A0A852VS08-F1
#
_entry.id   AF-A0A852VS08-F1
#
_cell.length_a   1.000
_cell.length_b   1.000
_cell.length_c   1.000
_cell.angle_alpha   90.00
_cell.angle_beta   90.00
_cell.angle_gamma   90.00
#
_symmetry.space_group_name_H-M   'P 1'
#
loop_
_entity.id
_entity.type
_entity.pdbx_description
1 polymer ?
#
loop_
_entity_poly.entity_id
_entity_poly.type
_entity_poly.pdbx_seq_one_letter_code
_entity_poly.pdbx_strand_id
1 'polypeptide(L)'
;MVGAIKEEHPDVEVCACLGPLRDGQAEQLRDAGADAYNHNINTAESHHEQIVTTHTYDDRVRTVAKAQGAGLSACSGLIAGLGESDEQLVEALVALREMGSESIPVNFLIPFDGTPKQQTWELSPLRCLKILATARVLAPSTEIRIAAGREMHLRSLQAQALHVANSIFLGDYLTAEGQAAQDDLDLLADNGFVILGAGAPAGDPTPGGDPVIRRRGAGTQAPANA
;
A
#
# COMPACT_ATOMS: atom_id res chain seq x y z
N MET A 1 22.88 6.20 8.09
CA MET A 1 22.12 5.22 7.30
C MET A 1 21.51 5.87 6.08
N VAL A 2 20.61 6.87 6.20
CA VAL A 2 20.04 7.58 5.04
C VAL A 2 21.12 8.13 4.09
N GLY A 3 22.08 8.89 4.61
CA GLY A 3 23.18 9.41 3.78
C GLY A 3 23.98 8.33 3.04
N ALA A 4 24.27 7.20 3.70
CA ALA A 4 24.96 6.08 3.07
C ALA A 4 24.15 5.46 1.92
N ILE A 5 22.82 5.31 2.10
CA ILE A 5 21.94 4.83 1.02
C ILE A 5 21.93 5.80 -0.15
N LYS A 6 21.83 7.12 0.10
CA LYS A 6 21.85 8.13 -0.98
C LYS A 6 23.22 8.23 -1.66
N GLU A 7 24.31 7.96 -0.95
CA GLU A 7 25.65 7.88 -1.53
C GLU A 7 25.81 6.66 -2.46
N GLU A 8 25.32 5.48 -2.04
CA GLU A 8 25.39 4.25 -2.82
C GLU A 8 24.35 4.20 -3.97
N HIS A 9 23.19 4.83 -3.76
CA HIS A 9 22.03 4.81 -4.66
C HIS A 9 21.40 6.21 -4.78
N PRO A 10 22.02 7.13 -5.55
CA PRO A 10 21.60 8.54 -5.60
C PRO A 10 20.20 8.76 -6.18
N ASP A 11 19.75 7.87 -7.06
CA ASP A 11 18.45 7.96 -7.73
C ASP A 11 17.30 7.31 -6.92
N VAL A 12 17.62 6.69 -5.77
CA VAL A 12 16.60 6.06 -4.92
C VAL A 12 16.01 7.09 -3.96
N GLU A 13 14.68 7.14 -3.93
CA GLU A 13 13.94 7.86 -2.90
C GLU A 13 13.96 7.08 -1.58
N VAL A 14 14.31 7.77 -0.49
CA VAL A 14 14.38 7.20 0.85
C VAL A 14 13.22 7.72 1.69
N CYS A 15 12.29 6.83 2.03
CA CYS A 15 11.20 7.09 2.95
C CYS A 15 11.53 6.54 4.36
N ALA A 16 11.54 7.39 5.37
CA ALA A 16 11.77 6.98 6.75
C ALA A 16 10.45 6.69 7.48
N CYS A 17 10.43 5.65 8.33
CA CYS A 17 9.26 5.29 9.15
C CYS A 17 9.71 4.96 10.58
N LEU A 18 9.84 5.98 11.43
CA LEU A 18 10.48 5.86 12.76
C LEU A 18 9.54 6.21 13.92
N GLY A 19 8.23 6.30 13.68
CA GLY A 19 7.23 6.65 14.68
C GLY A 19 7.03 8.17 14.84
N PRO A 20 6.62 8.64 16.03
CA PRO A 20 6.40 10.07 16.28
C PRO A 20 7.68 10.89 16.21
N LEU A 21 7.62 12.06 15.55
CA LEU A 21 8.76 12.97 15.40
C LEU A 21 8.84 14.00 16.53
N ARG A 22 10.00 14.08 17.17
CA ARG A 22 10.38 15.16 18.08
C ARG A 22 10.96 16.33 17.28
N ASP A 23 11.02 17.49 17.93
CA ASP A 23 11.50 18.71 17.30
C ASP A 23 12.96 18.55 16.84
N GLY A 24 13.26 19.02 15.62
CA GLY A 24 14.57 18.88 14.99
C GLY A 24 14.83 17.53 14.32
N GLN A 25 14.03 16.49 14.56
CA GLN A 25 14.27 15.16 13.96
C GLN A 25 13.89 15.11 12.48
N ALA A 26 12.83 15.84 12.08
CA ALA A 26 12.39 15.90 10.70
C ALA A 26 13.45 16.58 9.81
N GLU A 27 14.01 17.68 10.32
CA GLU A 27 15.09 18.43 9.69
C GLU A 27 16.35 17.60 9.59
N GLN A 28 16.74 16.88 10.65
CA GLN A 28 17.89 15.97 10.60
C GLN A 28 17.73 14.85 9.55
N LEU A 29 16.52 14.30 9.39
CA LEU A 29 16.26 13.30 8.36
C LEU A 29 16.34 13.91 6.96
N ARG A 30 15.79 15.11 6.76
CA ARG A 30 15.88 15.84 5.50
C ARG A 30 17.32 16.17 5.15
N ASP A 31 18.10 16.70 6.09
CA ASP A 31 19.51 17.05 5.90
C ASP A 31 20.36 15.81 5.58
N ALA A 32 19.98 14.65 6.11
CA ALA A 32 20.61 13.37 5.79
C ALA A 32 20.22 12.82 4.40
N GLY A 33 19.26 13.44 3.70
CA GLY A 33 18.84 13.08 2.35
C GLY A 33 17.55 12.25 2.25
N ALA A 34 16.73 12.20 3.32
CA ALA A 34 15.43 11.55 3.22
C ALA A 34 14.48 12.37 2.35
N ASP A 35 13.70 11.69 1.52
CA ASP A 35 12.76 12.32 0.58
C ASP A 35 11.35 12.35 1.16
N ALA A 36 10.99 11.32 1.93
CA ALA A 36 9.65 11.16 2.49
C ALA A 36 9.67 10.66 3.95
N TYR A 37 8.56 10.87 4.64
CA TYR A 37 8.32 10.31 5.97
C TYR A 37 6.97 9.62 6.04
N ASN A 38 6.96 8.37 6.49
CA ASN A 38 5.76 7.58 6.68
C ASN A 38 5.23 7.68 8.11
N HIS A 39 3.98 8.16 8.25
CA HIS A 39 3.25 8.12 9.51
C HIS A 39 1.74 8.05 9.26
N ASN A 40 1.16 6.86 9.39
CA ASN A 40 -0.27 6.63 9.14
C ASN A 40 -1.15 7.25 10.22
N ILE A 41 -2.37 7.68 9.86
CA ILE A 41 -3.43 7.97 10.84
C ILE A 41 -4.17 6.70 11.29
N ASN A 42 -3.99 5.60 10.56
CA ASN A 42 -4.55 4.26 10.79
C ASN A 42 -6.06 4.14 10.57
N THR A 43 -6.87 5.05 11.12
CA THR A 43 -8.34 5.02 11.03
C THR A 43 -8.92 6.43 11.18
N ALA A 44 -10.24 6.56 11.19
CA ALA A 44 -10.95 7.82 11.47
C ALA A 44 -10.63 8.35 12.87
N GLU A 45 -10.68 9.67 13.06
CA GLU A 45 -10.57 10.27 14.39
C GLU A 45 -11.67 9.73 15.30
N SER A 46 -12.90 9.62 14.78
CA SER A 46 -14.06 9.08 15.49
C SER A 46 -13.93 7.59 15.89
N HIS A 47 -12.95 6.86 15.33
CA HIS A 47 -12.71 5.43 15.61
C HIS A 47 -11.38 5.18 16.34
N HIS A 48 -10.49 6.17 16.41
CA HIS A 48 -9.11 5.99 16.86
C HIS A 48 -8.97 5.40 18.26
N GLU A 49 -9.74 5.88 19.24
CA GLU A 49 -9.67 5.42 20.63
C GLU A 49 -10.07 3.94 20.82
N GLN A 50 -10.81 3.37 19.86
CA GLN A 50 -11.17 1.95 19.88
C GLN A 50 -10.00 1.04 19.43
N ILE A 51 -9.01 1.63 18.74
CA ILE A 51 -7.90 0.91 18.12
C ILE A 51 -6.57 1.19 18.82
N VAL A 52 -6.30 2.46 19.18
CA VAL A 52 -5.04 2.88 19.79
C VAL A 52 -5.33 3.76 21.01
N THR A 53 -4.80 3.36 22.17
CA THR A 53 -4.97 4.10 23.45
C THR A 53 -3.68 4.73 23.97
N THR A 54 -2.53 4.39 23.40
CA THR A 54 -1.22 4.86 23.88
C THR A 54 -0.84 6.25 23.38
N HIS A 55 -1.48 6.71 22.29
CA HIS A 55 -1.24 8.00 21.65
C HIS A 55 -2.57 8.49 21.06
N THR A 56 -2.77 9.80 21.02
CA THR A 56 -3.97 10.43 20.47
C THR A 56 -3.94 10.49 18.95
N TYR A 57 -5.10 10.72 18.32
CA TYR A 57 -5.17 10.98 16.89
C TYR A 57 -4.36 12.24 16.50
N ASP A 58 -4.47 13.30 17.31
CA ASP A 58 -3.72 14.55 17.09
C ASP A 58 -2.20 14.34 17.15
N ASP A 59 -1.70 13.43 18.00
CA ASP A 59 -0.26 13.09 18.01
C ASP A 59 0.23 12.60 16.64
N ARG A 60 -0.62 11.84 15.92
CA ARG A 60 -0.32 11.33 14.57
C ARG A 60 -0.36 12.46 13.55
N VAL A 61 -1.42 13.27 13.57
CA VAL A 61 -1.59 14.42 12.66
C VAL A 61 -0.41 15.40 12.82
N ARG A 62 -0.02 15.71 14.07
CA ARG A 62 1.14 16.58 14.33
C ARG A 62 2.44 16.00 13.79
N THR A 63 2.61 14.68 13.80
CA THR A 63 3.81 14.04 13.22
C THR A 63 3.86 14.21 11.71
N VAL A 64 2.73 14.04 11.02
CA VAL A 64 2.62 14.28 9.57
C VAL A 64 2.94 15.74 9.24
N ALA A 65 2.34 16.68 9.97
CA ALA A 65 2.58 18.11 9.78
C ALA A 65 4.05 18.51 10.02
N LYS A 66 4.73 17.90 11.01
CA LYS A 66 6.16 18.12 11.25
C LYS A 66 7.02 17.66 10.08
N ALA A 67 6.72 16.49 9.50
CA ALA A 67 7.45 15.99 8.34
C ALA A 67 7.30 16.95 7.14
N GLN A 68 6.07 17.36 6.84
CA GLN A 68 5.78 18.34 5.77
C GLN A 68 6.44 19.69 6.03
N GLY A 69 6.44 20.16 7.28
CA GLY A 69 7.08 21.42 7.68
C GLY A 69 8.60 21.42 7.46
N ALA A 70 9.25 20.26 7.58
CA ALA A 70 10.66 20.05 7.21
C ALA A 70 10.85 19.78 5.70
N GLY A 71 9.79 19.87 4.91
CA GLY A 71 9.77 19.68 3.46
C GLY A 71 9.78 18.21 3.01
N LEU A 72 9.70 17.24 3.92
CA LEU A 72 9.62 15.83 3.55
C LEU A 72 8.25 15.53 2.95
N SER A 73 8.22 14.73 1.88
CA SER A 73 6.96 14.23 1.32
C SER A 73 6.22 13.40 2.36
N ALA A 74 4.96 13.74 2.63
CA ALA A 74 4.15 13.02 3.60
C ALA A 74 3.59 11.74 2.98
N CYS A 75 3.92 10.61 3.60
CA CYS A 75 3.26 9.33 3.36
C CYS A 75 2.38 9.00 4.57
N SER A 76 1.07 9.16 4.44
CA SER A 76 0.13 8.86 5.51
C SER A 76 -1.09 8.16 4.95
N GLY A 77 -1.49 7.08 5.59
CA GLY A 77 -2.62 6.28 5.17
C GLY A 77 -3.39 5.62 6.32
N LEU A 78 -4.15 4.59 5.97
CA LEU A 78 -5.10 3.92 6.87
C LEU A 78 -5.01 2.39 6.76
N ILE A 79 -5.66 1.71 7.70
CA ILE A 79 -5.90 0.27 7.70
C ILE A 79 -7.41 0.06 7.63
N ALA A 80 -7.87 -0.57 6.55
CA ALA A 80 -9.27 -0.95 6.39
C ALA A 80 -9.53 -2.31 7.03
N GLY A 81 -10.74 -2.51 7.54
CA GLY A 81 -11.19 -3.75 8.18
C GLY A 81 -10.84 -3.85 9.67
N LEU A 82 -10.60 -2.72 10.34
CA LEU A 82 -10.43 -2.62 11.79
C LEU A 82 -11.76 -2.73 12.57
N GLY A 83 -12.90 -2.73 11.89
CA GLY A 83 -14.25 -2.69 12.49
C GLY A 83 -14.92 -1.33 12.34
N GLU A 84 -14.36 -0.45 11.52
CA GLU A 84 -14.88 0.86 11.19
C GLU A 84 -16.11 0.79 10.27
N SER A 85 -16.98 1.79 10.34
CA SER A 85 -18.09 1.92 9.38
C SER A 85 -17.62 2.48 8.03
N ASP A 86 -18.48 2.41 7.01
CA ASP A 86 -18.18 2.99 5.70
C ASP A 86 -18.00 4.52 5.79
N GLU A 87 -18.76 5.19 6.66
CA GLU A 87 -18.61 6.63 6.94
C GLU A 87 -17.25 6.95 7.57
N GLN A 88 -16.76 6.09 8.46
CA GLN A 88 -15.45 6.25 9.10
C GLN A 88 -14.30 6.01 8.10
N LEU A 89 -14.45 5.09 7.16
CA LEU A 89 -13.50 4.96 6.06
C LEU A 89 -13.43 6.23 5.21
N VAL A 90 -14.59 6.82 4.90
CA VAL A 90 -14.66 8.07 4.15
C VAL A 90 -14.06 9.23 4.95
N GLU A 91 -14.38 9.33 6.25
CA GLU A 91 -13.80 10.32 7.18
C GLU A 91 -12.27 10.27 7.15
N ALA A 92 -11.68 9.08 7.30
CA ALA A 92 -10.23 8.91 7.27
C ALA A 92 -9.62 9.33 5.92
N LEU A 93 -10.24 8.95 4.79
CA LEU A 93 -9.78 9.33 3.45
C LEU A 93 -9.87 10.84 3.20
N VAL A 94 -10.93 11.49 3.68
CA VAL A 94 -11.08 12.95 3.61
C VAL A 94 -9.99 13.63 4.45
N ALA A 95 -9.76 13.16 5.69
CA ALA A 95 -8.70 13.70 6.55
C ALA A 95 -7.32 13.58 5.89
N LEU A 96 -7.01 12.43 5.27
CA LEU A 96 -5.75 12.22 4.53
C LEU A 96 -5.56 13.20 3.38
N ARG A 97 -6.63 13.47 2.62
CA ARG A 97 -6.62 14.47 1.55
C ARG A 97 -6.38 15.87 2.13
N GLU A 98 -7.10 16.24 3.19
CA GLU A 98 -7.03 17.58 3.80
C GLU A 98 -5.67 17.87 4.45
N MET A 99 -5.01 16.84 4.99
CA MET A 99 -3.62 16.93 5.46
C MET A 99 -2.61 17.11 4.32
N GLY A 100 -3.01 16.96 3.05
CA GLY A 100 -2.10 17.08 1.92
C GLY A 100 -1.09 15.95 1.84
N SER A 101 -1.49 14.73 2.23
CA SER A 101 -0.65 13.54 2.03
C SER A 101 -0.35 13.36 0.54
N GLU A 102 0.92 13.19 0.18
CA GLU A 102 1.35 13.00 -1.22
C GLU A 102 1.25 11.53 -1.64
N SER A 103 1.32 10.62 -0.66
CA SER A 103 1.07 9.18 -0.83
C SER A 103 0.14 8.67 0.26
N ILE A 104 -0.97 8.04 -0.15
CA ILE A 104 -1.96 7.41 0.70
C ILE A 104 -1.85 5.88 0.60
N PRO A 105 -1.13 5.23 1.52
CA PRO A 105 -1.16 3.78 1.65
C PRO A 105 -2.49 3.29 2.24
N VAL A 106 -3.19 2.46 1.49
CA VAL A 106 -4.36 1.73 1.96
C VAL A 106 -3.92 0.32 2.32
N ASN A 107 -3.80 0.06 3.63
CA ASN A 107 -3.55 -1.27 4.16
C ASN A 107 -4.88 -1.97 4.38
N PHE A 108 -4.89 -3.28 4.25
CA PHE A 108 -5.99 -4.14 4.65
C PHE A 108 -5.57 -4.91 5.90
N LEU A 109 -6.45 -5.02 6.90
CA LEU A 109 -6.14 -5.70 8.14
C LEU A 109 -5.62 -7.13 7.87
N ILE A 110 -4.39 -7.39 8.32
CA ILE A 110 -3.82 -8.73 8.42
C ILE A 110 -3.99 -9.18 9.88
N PRO A 111 -4.81 -10.20 10.17
CA PRO A 111 -4.93 -10.72 11.52
C PRO A 111 -3.67 -11.49 11.92
N PHE A 112 -3.08 -11.12 13.07
CA PHE A 112 -1.92 -11.79 13.65
C PHE A 112 -2.28 -12.43 14.98
N ASP A 113 -1.73 -13.62 15.24
CA ASP A 113 -1.88 -14.32 16.53
C ASP A 113 -1.48 -13.42 17.70
N GLY A 114 -2.25 -13.48 18.78
CA GLY A 114 -2.05 -12.67 19.98
C GLY A 114 -2.53 -11.22 19.88
N THR A 115 -2.96 -10.73 18.71
CA THR A 115 -3.54 -9.39 18.58
C THR A 115 -5.04 -9.39 18.94
N PRO A 116 -5.59 -8.27 19.45
CA PRO A 116 -7.03 -8.18 19.73
C PRO A 116 -7.93 -8.44 18.50
N LYS A 117 -7.39 -8.26 17.29
CA LYS A 117 -8.10 -8.42 16.01
C LYS A 117 -7.73 -9.71 15.27
N GLN A 118 -7.10 -10.67 15.95
CA GLN A 118 -6.65 -11.94 15.36
C GLN A 118 -7.77 -12.80 14.76
N GLN A 119 -9.04 -12.56 15.10
CA GLN A 119 -10.22 -13.26 14.56
C GLN A 119 -11.14 -12.34 13.73
N THR A 120 -10.64 -11.17 13.31
CA THR A 120 -11.42 -10.22 12.52
C THR A 120 -11.23 -10.48 11.03
N TRP A 121 -12.34 -10.67 10.31
CA TRP A 121 -12.35 -10.83 8.85
C TRP A 121 -13.60 -10.17 8.24
N GLU A 122 -13.47 -8.89 7.89
CA GLU A 122 -14.60 -8.08 7.38
C GLU A 122 -14.43 -7.69 5.90
N LEU A 123 -13.28 -8.03 5.31
CA LEU A 123 -12.93 -7.65 3.96
C LEU A 123 -13.20 -8.77 2.96
N SER A 124 -13.63 -8.35 1.77
CA SER A 124 -13.75 -9.19 0.58
C SER A 124 -13.02 -8.51 -0.57
N PRO A 125 -12.60 -9.25 -1.61
CA PRO A 125 -11.91 -8.65 -2.76
C PRO A 125 -12.63 -7.43 -3.34
N LEU A 126 -13.96 -7.51 -3.48
CA LEU A 126 -14.76 -6.41 -4.02
C LEU A 126 -14.88 -5.23 -3.04
N ARG A 127 -14.93 -5.49 -1.72
CA ARG A 127 -14.90 -4.41 -0.71
C ARG A 127 -13.56 -3.66 -0.76
N CYS A 128 -12.44 -4.38 -0.85
CA CYS A 128 -11.11 -3.78 -1.00
C CYS A 128 -11.00 -2.92 -2.27
N LEU A 129 -11.48 -3.43 -3.41
CA LEU A 129 -11.51 -2.66 -4.66
C LEU A 129 -12.37 -1.40 -4.54
N LYS A 130 -13.54 -1.49 -3.88
CA LYS A 130 -14.39 -0.31 -3.61
C LYS A 130 -13.68 0.72 -2.74
N ILE A 131 -12.98 0.30 -1.69
CA ILE A 131 -12.22 1.20 -0.81
C ILE A 131 -11.14 1.94 -1.61
N LEU A 132 -10.38 1.22 -2.45
CA LEU A 132 -9.37 1.82 -3.33
C LEU A 132 -10.00 2.80 -4.34
N ALA A 133 -11.14 2.44 -4.92
CA ALA A 133 -11.88 3.31 -5.85
C ALA A 133 -12.36 4.59 -5.16
N THR A 134 -12.90 4.47 -3.95
CA THR A 134 -13.28 5.62 -3.11
C THR A 134 -12.07 6.49 -2.81
N ALA A 135 -10.93 5.90 -2.43
CA ALA A 135 -9.69 6.64 -2.19
C ALA A 135 -9.23 7.41 -3.44
N ARG A 136 -9.25 6.78 -4.62
CA ARG A 136 -8.91 7.45 -5.89
C ARG A 136 -9.87 8.60 -6.22
N VAL A 137 -11.17 8.42 -6.09
CA VAL A 137 -12.16 9.49 -6.32
C VAL A 137 -11.96 10.63 -5.32
N LEU A 138 -11.67 10.28 -4.07
CA LEU A 138 -11.40 11.24 -3.01
C LEU A 138 -9.98 11.79 -3.02
N ALA A 139 -9.07 11.37 -3.87
CA ALA A 139 -7.72 11.92 -3.93
C ALA A 139 -7.13 11.68 -5.34
N PRO A 140 -7.69 12.35 -6.37
CA PRO A 140 -7.43 11.99 -7.76
C PRO A 140 -5.98 12.18 -8.18
N SER A 141 -5.30 13.18 -7.63
CA SER A 141 -3.89 13.51 -7.93
C SER A 141 -2.87 12.86 -6.99
N THR A 142 -3.32 12.19 -5.93
CA THR A 142 -2.44 11.64 -4.89
C THR A 142 -2.03 10.23 -5.27
N GLU A 143 -0.81 9.81 -4.90
CA GLU A 143 -0.43 8.41 -5.01
C GLU A 143 -1.33 7.57 -4.10
N ILE A 144 -2.01 6.58 -4.66
CA ILE A 144 -2.73 5.58 -3.87
C ILE A 144 -1.91 4.31 -3.90
N ARG A 145 -1.43 3.89 -2.72
CA ARG A 145 -0.58 2.72 -2.56
C ARG A 145 -1.38 1.56 -2.00
N ILE A 146 -1.46 0.44 -2.73
CA ILE A 146 -1.99 -0.80 -2.17
C ILE A 146 -0.91 -1.39 -1.27
N ALA A 147 -1.16 -1.36 0.03
CA ALA A 147 -0.17 -1.71 1.03
C ALA A 147 -0.45 -3.11 1.62
N ALA A 148 -0.12 -3.32 2.90
CA ALA A 148 -0.19 -4.63 3.54
C ALA A 148 -1.56 -5.31 3.35
N GLY A 149 -1.55 -6.60 3.06
CA GLY A 149 -2.75 -7.42 2.91
C GLY A 149 -3.34 -7.46 1.50
N ARG A 150 -2.66 -6.83 0.52
CA ARG A 150 -3.04 -6.82 -0.91
C ARG A 150 -3.36 -8.22 -1.44
N GLU A 151 -2.44 -9.16 -1.30
CA GLU A 151 -2.50 -10.51 -1.86
C GLU A 151 -3.66 -11.29 -1.23
N MET A 152 -3.71 -11.24 0.11
CA MET A 152 -4.67 -11.93 0.95
C MET A 152 -6.12 -11.53 0.60
N HIS A 153 -6.36 -10.23 0.46
CA HIS A 153 -7.70 -9.69 0.33
C HIS A 153 -8.14 -9.49 -1.12
N LEU A 154 -7.28 -8.99 -2.02
CA LEU A 154 -7.65 -8.76 -3.42
C LEU A 154 -7.61 -10.03 -4.26
N ARG A 155 -6.70 -10.98 -3.98
CA ARG A 155 -6.60 -12.26 -4.69
C ARG A 155 -6.48 -12.05 -6.20
N SER A 156 -7.44 -12.55 -6.99
CA SER A 156 -7.48 -12.36 -8.45
C SER A 156 -7.84 -10.93 -8.88
N LEU A 157 -8.19 -10.03 -7.95
CA LEU A 157 -8.51 -8.63 -8.23
C LEU A 157 -7.32 -7.67 -8.11
N GLN A 158 -6.11 -8.19 -7.83
CA GLN A 158 -4.91 -7.35 -7.72
C GLN A 158 -4.66 -6.53 -9.01
N ALA A 159 -4.74 -7.16 -10.18
CA ALA A 159 -4.63 -6.49 -11.48
C ALA A 159 -5.66 -5.36 -11.64
N GLN A 160 -6.94 -5.63 -11.36
CA GLN A 160 -8.01 -4.64 -11.45
C GLN A 160 -7.81 -3.49 -10.46
N ALA A 161 -7.29 -3.77 -9.26
CA ALA A 161 -7.00 -2.77 -8.26
C ALA A 161 -5.86 -1.81 -8.69
N LEU A 162 -4.88 -2.29 -9.44
CA LEU A 162 -3.78 -1.48 -10.00
C LEU A 162 -4.21 -0.55 -11.15
N HIS A 163 -5.41 -0.70 -11.70
CA HIS A 163 -5.99 0.33 -12.57
C HIS A 163 -6.57 1.51 -11.80
N VAL A 164 -6.70 1.39 -10.47
CA VAL A 164 -7.28 2.40 -9.58
C VAL A 164 -6.20 3.02 -8.68
N ALA A 165 -5.35 2.17 -8.11
CA ALA A 165 -4.16 2.54 -7.36
C ALA A 165 -2.92 2.56 -8.27
N ASN A 166 -1.84 3.21 -7.87
CA ASN A 166 -0.68 3.41 -8.75
C ASN A 166 0.66 3.16 -8.05
N SER A 167 0.64 2.46 -6.91
CA SER A 167 1.81 2.15 -6.10
C SER A 167 1.57 0.90 -5.26
N ILE A 168 2.62 0.11 -5.03
CA ILE A 168 2.62 -1.12 -4.23
C ILE A 168 3.93 -1.25 -3.47
N PHE A 169 3.95 -2.09 -2.43
CA PHE A 169 5.21 -2.64 -1.93
C PHE A 169 5.63 -3.80 -2.81
N LEU A 170 6.92 -3.88 -3.11
CA LEU A 170 7.52 -4.97 -3.88
C LEU A 170 8.15 -5.97 -2.91
N GLY A 171 7.67 -7.21 -2.90
CA GLY A 171 8.11 -8.20 -1.92
C GLY A 171 7.45 -8.03 -0.54
N ASP A 172 8.23 -8.23 0.52
CA ASP A 172 7.71 -8.26 1.90
C ASP A 172 7.34 -6.88 2.45
N TYR A 173 6.40 -6.87 3.39
CA TYR A 173 6.05 -5.72 4.22
C TYR A 173 6.91 -5.68 5.49
N LEU A 174 6.79 -4.59 6.24
CA LEU A 174 7.56 -4.41 7.49
C LEU A 174 7.36 -5.53 8.53
N THR A 175 6.15 -6.10 8.59
CA THR A 175 5.77 -7.09 9.62
C THR A 175 5.11 -8.34 9.05
N ALA A 176 5.02 -8.46 7.73
CA ALA A 176 4.27 -9.52 7.06
C ALA A 176 4.96 -9.89 5.74
N GLU A 177 4.88 -11.16 5.38
CA GLU A 177 5.30 -11.61 4.05
C GLU A 177 4.36 -11.05 2.98
N GLY A 178 4.94 -10.70 1.83
CA GLY A 178 4.21 -10.33 0.62
C GLY A 178 4.29 -11.45 -0.43
N GLN A 179 3.84 -11.18 -1.66
CA GLN A 179 4.18 -12.06 -2.79
C GLN A 179 5.63 -11.85 -3.22
N ALA A 180 6.18 -12.82 -3.97
CA ALA A 180 7.54 -12.69 -4.46
C ALA A 180 7.66 -11.47 -5.39
N ALA A 181 8.78 -10.75 -5.30
CA ALA A 181 9.02 -9.57 -6.14
C ALA A 181 8.94 -9.86 -7.65
N GLN A 182 9.27 -11.08 -8.08
CA GLN A 182 9.11 -11.44 -9.49
C GLN A 182 7.63 -11.56 -9.89
N ASP A 183 6.78 -12.14 -9.03
CA ASP A 183 5.34 -12.25 -9.29
C ASP A 183 4.69 -10.85 -9.38
N ASP A 184 5.19 -9.89 -8.59
CA ASP A 184 4.82 -8.47 -8.69
C ASP A 184 5.19 -7.87 -10.05
N LEU A 185 6.42 -8.09 -10.51
CA LEU A 185 6.90 -7.56 -11.79
C LEU A 185 6.13 -8.19 -12.97
N ASP A 186 5.86 -9.49 -12.90
CA ASP A 186 5.08 -10.21 -13.90
C ASP A 186 3.63 -9.69 -13.93
N LEU A 187 3.00 -9.49 -12.76
CA LEU A 187 1.68 -8.86 -12.66
C LEU A 187 1.65 -7.47 -13.31
N LEU A 188 2.68 -6.65 -13.08
CA LEU A 188 2.76 -5.31 -13.67
C LEU A 188 2.90 -5.39 -15.21
N ALA A 189 3.80 -6.25 -15.70
CA ALA A 189 4.06 -6.44 -17.13
C ALA A 189 2.83 -7.00 -17.86
N ASP A 190 2.18 -8.03 -17.31
CA ASP A 190 0.99 -8.66 -17.91
C ASP A 190 -0.18 -7.69 -18.08
N ASN A 191 -0.25 -6.64 -17.26
CA ASN A 191 -1.29 -5.61 -17.30
C ASN A 191 -0.83 -4.33 -18.01
N GLY A 192 0.38 -4.31 -18.59
CA GLY A 192 0.91 -3.19 -19.37
C GLY A 192 1.26 -1.96 -18.53
N PHE A 193 1.55 -2.13 -17.23
CA PHE A 193 2.00 -1.03 -16.37
C PHE A 193 3.48 -0.73 -16.56
N VAL A 194 3.85 0.54 -16.37
CA VAL A 194 5.23 1.02 -16.46
C VAL A 194 5.71 1.45 -15.07
N ILE A 195 6.90 0.99 -14.70
CA ILE A 195 7.55 1.38 -13.46
C ILE A 195 8.22 2.74 -13.68
N LEU A 196 7.83 3.73 -12.87
CA LEU A 196 8.41 5.07 -12.93
C LEU A 196 9.92 5.00 -12.61
N GLY A 197 10.73 5.73 -13.37
CA GLY A 197 12.19 5.74 -13.22
C GLY A 197 12.92 4.54 -13.85
N ALA A 198 12.23 3.46 -14.20
CA ALA A 198 12.80 2.42 -15.04
C ALA A 198 12.83 2.92 -16.49
N GLY A 199 14.02 3.22 -17.04
CA GLY A 199 14.22 3.89 -18.33
C GLY A 199 13.66 3.20 -19.59
N ALA A 200 12.94 2.08 -19.45
CA ALA A 200 12.15 1.46 -20.49
C ALA A 200 10.84 0.93 -19.88
N PRO A 201 9.72 0.92 -20.64
CA PRO A 201 8.53 0.19 -20.20
C PRO A 201 8.93 -1.25 -19.86
N ALA A 202 8.34 -1.83 -18.81
CA ALA A 202 8.24 -3.29 -18.74
C ALA A 202 7.68 -3.68 -20.12
N GLY A 203 8.48 -4.41 -20.91
CA GLY A 203 8.30 -4.48 -22.37
C GLY A 203 6.87 -4.88 -22.76
N ASP A 204 6.52 -4.73 -24.05
CA ASP A 204 5.24 -5.23 -24.56
C ASP A 204 4.95 -6.62 -23.98
N PRO A 205 3.73 -6.87 -23.46
CA PRO A 205 3.40 -8.13 -22.81
C PRO A 205 3.84 -9.26 -23.73
N THR A 206 4.91 -9.91 -23.33
CA THR A 206 5.54 -10.91 -24.21
C THR A 206 4.55 -12.05 -24.20
N PRO A 207 4.05 -12.52 -25.36
CA PRO A 207 3.19 -13.69 -25.37
C PRO A 207 3.93 -14.79 -24.61
N GLY A 208 3.37 -15.21 -23.47
CA GLY A 208 3.95 -16.25 -22.64
C GLY A 208 4.28 -17.45 -23.51
N GLY A 209 5.33 -18.19 -23.13
CA GLY A 209 5.92 -19.28 -23.92
C GLY A 209 4.93 -20.31 -24.45
N ASP A 210 5.43 -21.24 -25.27
CA ASP A 210 4.61 -22.21 -25.99
C ASP A 210 3.46 -22.77 -25.13
N PRO A 211 2.20 -22.70 -25.62
CA PRO A 211 1.06 -23.07 -24.81
C PRO A 211 1.16 -24.53 -24.37
N VAL A 212 0.93 -24.79 -23.09
CA VAL A 212 0.82 -26.17 -22.60
C VAL A 212 -0.41 -26.80 -23.24
N ILE A 213 -0.18 -27.65 -24.24
CA ILE A 213 -1.24 -28.36 -24.97
C ILE A 213 -1.99 -29.27 -23.99
N ARG A 214 -3.18 -28.85 -23.56
CA ARG A 214 -4.04 -29.64 -22.68
C ARG A 214 -4.66 -30.81 -23.47
N ARG A 215 -4.58 -32.01 -22.91
CA ARG A 215 -5.34 -33.17 -23.43
C ARG A 215 -6.81 -33.00 -23.10
N ARG A 216 -7.71 -33.41 -24.01
CA ARG A 216 -9.15 -33.46 -23.75
C ARG A 216 -9.44 -34.61 -22.77
N GLY A 217 -10.20 -34.36 -21.70
CA GLY A 217 -10.63 -35.37 -20.72
C GLY A 217 -10.33 -34.99 -19.26
N ALA A 218 -10.97 -35.64 -18.29
CA ALA A 218 -10.82 -35.40 -16.85
C ALA A 218 -9.51 -36.01 -16.29
N GLY A 219 -8.37 -35.76 -16.95
CA GLY A 219 -7.09 -36.42 -16.63
C GLY A 219 -7.00 -37.87 -17.10
N THR A 220 -7.88 -38.31 -17.99
CA THR A 220 -7.88 -39.65 -18.58
C THR A 220 -7.32 -39.62 -20.01
N GLN A 221 -6.92 -40.78 -20.54
CA GLN A 221 -6.54 -40.90 -21.96
C GLN A 221 -7.77 -40.87 -22.90
N ALA A 222 -8.98 -40.76 -22.37
CA ALA A 222 -10.22 -40.78 -23.15
C ALA A 222 -10.59 -39.37 -23.63
N PRO A 223 -11.09 -39.21 -24.86
CA PRO A 223 -11.64 -37.94 -25.34
C PRO A 223 -12.70 -37.39 -24.39
N ALA A 224 -12.80 -36.06 -24.28
CA ALA A 224 -13.76 -35.40 -23.39
C ALA A 224 -15.25 -35.74 -23.65
N ASN A 225 -15.56 -36.37 -24.79
CA ASN A 225 -16.90 -36.77 -25.22
C ASN A 225 -16.98 -38.27 -25.60
N ALA A 226 -16.03 -39.08 -25.15
CA ALA A 226 -16.05 -40.54 -25.35
C ALA A 226 -16.82 -41.25 -24.23
#